data_AF-A0A2E8QMD3-F1
#
_entry.id   AF-A0A2E8QMD3-F1
#
_cell.length_a   1.000
_cell.length_b   1.000
_cell.length_c   1.000
_cell.angle_alpha   90.00
_cell.angle_beta   90.00
_cell.angle_gamma   90.00
#
_symmetry.space_group_name_H-M   'P 1'
#
loop_
_entity.id
_entity.type
_entity.pdbx_description
1 polymer ?
#
loop_
_entity_poly.entity_id
_entity_poly.type
_entity_poly.pdbx_seq_one_letter_code
_entity_poly.pdbx_strand_id
1 'polypeptide(L)'
;MKGDQNILYKCRNCNRTDKRAYNPTSEEQCNHCNAPMDPLEIRYKCVNCGFMTWSEAGSTGKSCHKCGYRIFVKPRKDGMAKVLKAE
;
A
#
# COMPACT_ATOMS: atom_id res chain seq x y z
N MET A 1 7.56 -16.55 3.24
CA MET A 1 6.54 -15.52 2.92
C MET A 1 6.57 -14.50 4.05
N LYS A 2 7.01 -13.25 3.81
CA LYS A 2 7.04 -12.20 4.85
C LYS A 2 5.68 -11.48 4.91
N GLY A 3 4.65 -12.16 5.41
CA GLY A 3 3.68 -11.51 6.32
C GLY A 3 4.38 -11.49 7.68
N ASP A 4 4.37 -10.44 8.50
CA ASP A 4 3.29 -9.53 8.82
C ASP A 4 3.95 -8.18 9.15
N GLN A 5 3.80 -7.19 8.29
CA GLN A 5 4.29 -5.85 8.61
C GLN A 5 3.14 -5.06 9.23
N ASN A 6 3.32 -4.64 10.48
CA ASN A 6 2.39 -3.73 11.11
C ASN A 6 2.63 -2.33 10.54
N ILE A 7 1.60 -1.76 9.93
CA ILE A 7 1.61 -0.40 9.40
C ILE A 7 0.64 0.48 10.16
N LEU A 8 0.81 1.79 10.03
CA LEU A 8 -0.10 2.77 10.60
C LEU A 8 -1.32 2.94 9.69
N TYR A 9 -2.51 2.87 10.28
CA TYR A 9 -3.79 3.19 9.64
C TYR A 9 -4.33 4.49 10.23
N LYS A 10 -5.02 5.30 9.42
CA LYS A 10 -5.68 6.54 9.85
C LYS A 10 -7.18 6.47 9.55
N CYS A 11 -8.01 6.71 10.56
CA CYS A 11 -9.45 6.80 10.38
C CYS A 11 -9.83 8.03 9.56
N ARG A 12 -10.69 7.85 8.54
CA ARG A 12 -11.19 8.94 7.71
C ARG A 12 -12.11 9.92 8.46
N ASN A 13 -12.78 9.45 9.51
CA ASN A 13 -13.79 10.23 10.23
C ASN A 13 -13.22 10.94 11.47
N CYS A 14 -12.60 10.19 12.40
CA CYS A 14 -12.12 10.75 13.67
C CYS A 14 -10.62 11.04 13.69
N ASN A 15 -9.90 10.86 12.57
CA ASN A 15 -8.45 11.07 12.44
C ASN A 15 -7.56 10.26 13.42
N ARG A 16 -8.12 9.31 14.20
CA ARG A 16 -7.35 8.42 15.06
C ARG A 16 -6.44 7.52 14.22
N THR A 17 -5.27 7.21 14.78
CA THR A 17 -4.30 6.33 14.17
C THR A 17 -4.14 5.06 14.98
N ASP A 18 -4.02 3.92 14.30
CA ASP A 18 -3.83 2.61 14.92
C ASP A 18 -2.79 1.81 14.13
N LYS A 19 -1.93 1.06 14.82
CA LYS A 19 -0.99 0.12 14.18
C LYS A 19 -1.64 -1.24 14.02
N ARG A 20 -1.69 -1.75 12.80
CA ARG A 20 -2.31 -3.05 12.49
C ARG A 20 -1.51 -3.80 11.44
N ALA A 21 -1.65 -5.11 11.41
CA ALA A 21 -1.06 -5.92 10.36
C ALA A 21 -1.58 -5.45 8.99
N TYR A 22 -0.67 -5.20 8.05
CA TYR A 22 -1.10 -4.81 6.72
C TYR A 22 -1.87 -5.93 6.07
N ASN A 23 -3.12 -5.66 5.78
CA ASN A 23 -3.93 -6.50 4.95
C ASN A 23 -4.30 -5.71 3.68
N PRO A 24 -3.77 -6.10 2.50
CA PRO A 24 -4.10 -5.44 1.24
C PRO A 24 -5.55 -5.70 0.82
N THR A 25 -6.21 -6.71 1.40
CA THR A 25 -7.53 -7.20 0.99
C THR A 25 -8.68 -6.64 1.81
N SER A 26 -8.49 -6.44 3.11
CA SER A 26 -9.53 -5.94 4.03
C SER A 26 -9.65 -4.41 4.03
N GLU A 27 -10.86 -3.94 4.28
CA GLU A 27 -11.11 -2.56 4.72
C GLU A 27 -11.07 -2.55 6.25
N GLU A 28 -10.00 -1.98 6.81
CA GLU A 28 -9.85 -1.85 8.25
C GLU A 28 -10.82 -0.81 8.81
N GLN A 29 -11.51 -1.15 9.90
CA GLN A 29 -12.48 -0.26 10.56
C GLN A 29 -11.91 0.30 11.85
N CYS A 30 -12.24 1.56 12.13
CA CYS A 30 -11.85 2.23 13.37
C CYS A 30 -12.65 1.70 14.55
N ASN A 31 -11.97 1.27 15.61
CA ASN A 31 -12.62 0.72 16.82
C ASN A 31 -13.49 1.74 17.57
N HIS A 32 -13.33 3.04 17.30
CA HIS A 32 -14.06 4.10 17.99
C HIS A 32 -15.36 4.50 17.28
N CYS A 33 -15.35 4.58 15.95
CA CYS A 33 -16.49 5.11 15.18
C CYS A 33 -16.94 4.20 14.04
N ASN A 34 -16.35 3.00 13.93
CA ASN A 34 -16.60 2.01 12.87
C ASN A 34 -16.43 2.53 11.43
N ALA A 35 -15.89 3.73 11.26
CA ALA A 35 -15.60 4.30 9.95
C ALA A 35 -14.36 3.63 9.33
N PRO A 36 -14.27 3.59 7.99
CA PRO A 36 -13.12 3.01 7.30
C PRO A 36 -11.82 3.77 7.62
N MET A 37 -10.72 3.02 7.67
CA MET A 37 -9.37 3.52 7.88
C MET A 37 -8.51 3.32 6.63
N ASP A 38 -7.66 4.30 6.34
CA ASP A 38 -6.69 4.24 5.25
C ASP A 38 -5.31 3.83 5.74
N PRO A 39 -4.60 2.94 5.03
CA PRO A 39 -3.20 2.65 5.32
C PRO A 39 -2.33 3.86 4.98
N LEU A 40 -1.56 4.34 5.95
CA LEU A 40 -0.59 5.41 5.75
C LEU A 40 0.69 4.92 5.09
N GLU A 41 0.99 3.62 5.17
CA GLU A 41 2.13 3.02 4.47
C GLU A 41 1.64 1.98 3.48
N ILE A 42 2.19 2.01 2.26
CA ILE A 42 1.84 1.09 1.18
C ILE A 42 3.12 0.49 0.62
N ARG A 43 3.04 -0.80 0.26
CA ARG A 43 4.13 -1.49 -0.43
C ARG A 43 4.18 -1.05 -1.90
N TYR A 44 5.36 -0.64 -2.36
CA TYR A 44 5.65 -0.29 -3.74
C TYR A 44 6.65 -1.28 -4.34
N LYS A 45 6.52 -1.55 -5.64
CA LYS A 45 7.47 -2.34 -6.44
C LYS A 45 8.22 -1.41 -7.40
N CYS A 46 9.55 -1.49 -7.40
CA CYS A 46 10.38 -0.82 -8.41
C CYS A 46 10.09 -1.44 -9.79
N VAL A 47 9.81 -0.60 -10.79
CA VAL A 47 9.49 -1.07 -12.14
C VAL A 47 10.71 -1.69 -12.84
N ASN A 48 11.92 -1.23 -12.52
CA ASN A 48 13.15 -1.71 -13.17
C ASN A 48 13.63 -3.06 -12.59
N CYS A 49 13.91 -3.14 -11.28
CA CYS A 49 14.52 -4.34 -10.68
C CYS A 49 13.54 -5.21 -9.88
N GLY A 50 12.26 -4.82 -9.78
CA GLY A 50 11.25 -5.54 -9.02
C GLY A 50 11.40 -5.51 -7.50
N PHE A 51 12.39 -4.78 -6.96
CA PHE A 51 12.58 -4.65 -5.52
C PHE A 51 11.34 -4.03 -4.85
N MET A 52 10.91 -4.63 -3.75
CA MET A 52 9.75 -4.16 -2.99
C MET A 52 10.19 -3.33 -1.78
N THR A 53 9.55 -2.18 -1.59
CA THR A 53 9.80 -1.28 -0.46
C THR A 53 8.50 -0.76 0.11
N TRP A 54 8.47 -0.49 1.41
CA TRP A 54 7.38 0.23 2.04
C TRP A 54 7.63 1.72 1.97
N SER A 55 6.58 2.48 1.73
CA SER A 55 6.65 3.94 1.71
C SER A 55 5.30 4.53 2.06
N GLU A 56 5.32 5.77 2.53
CA GLU A 56 4.09 6.51 2.82
C GLU A 56 3.19 6.58 1.56
N ALA A 57 1.89 6.36 1.76
CA ALA A 57 0.89 6.47 0.73
C ALA A 57 0.92 7.87 0.11
N GLY A 58 1.15 7.97 -1.20
CA GLY A 58 1.19 9.26 -1.89
C GLY A 58 2.56 9.95 -1.91
N SER A 59 3.60 9.37 -1.28
CA SER A 59 4.96 9.91 -1.38
C SER A 59 5.49 9.85 -2.83
N THR A 60 5.98 10.97 -3.36
CA THR A 60 6.60 11.08 -4.70
C THR A 60 8.13 11.16 -4.59
N GLY A 61 8.84 11.01 -5.71
CA GLY A 61 10.26 11.35 -5.81
C GLY A 61 11.27 10.36 -5.23
N LYS A 62 10.84 9.22 -4.67
CA LYS A 62 11.72 8.18 -4.12
C LYS A 62 12.52 7.41 -5.19
N SER A 63 13.71 6.94 -4.82
CA SER A 63 14.62 6.14 -5.67
C SER A 63 14.80 4.73 -5.12
N CYS A 64 14.90 3.73 -5.99
CA CYS A 64 15.11 2.34 -5.60
C CYS A 64 16.49 2.16 -4.98
N HIS A 65 16.54 1.73 -3.72
CA HIS A 65 17.80 1.46 -3.04
C HIS A 65 18.65 0.37 -3.73
N LYS A 66 18.02 -0.57 -4.45
CA LYS A 66 18.72 -1.66 -5.13
C LYS A 66 19.34 -1.25 -6.47
N CYS A 67 18.68 -0.40 -7.26
CA CYS A 67 19.12 -0.08 -8.62
C CYS A 67 19.11 1.42 -8.99
N GLY A 68 18.83 2.31 -8.05
CA GLY A 68 18.76 3.76 -8.24
C GLY A 68 17.51 4.28 -8.99
N TYR A 69 16.69 3.40 -9.58
CA TYR A 69 15.58 3.81 -10.44
C TYR A 69 14.39 4.43 -9.66
N ARG A 70 13.78 5.50 -10.19
CA ARG A 70 12.77 6.32 -9.46
C ARG A 70 11.31 5.89 -9.64
N ILE A 71 11.03 5.00 -10.59
CA ILE A 71 9.66 4.61 -10.90
C ILE A 71 9.22 3.45 -10.00
N PHE A 72 8.17 3.70 -9.22
CA PHE A 72 7.55 2.76 -8.30
C PHE A 72 6.06 2.64 -8.58
N VAL A 73 5.54 1.42 -8.55
CA VAL A 73 4.10 1.14 -8.72
C VAL A 73 3.57 0.41 -7.50
N LYS A 74 2.35 0.75 -7.09
CA LYS A 74 1.61 -0.03 -6.09
C LYS A 74 1.27 -1.39 -6.74
N PRO A 75 1.67 -2.53 -6.17
CA PRO A 75 1.23 -3.84 -6.65
C PRO A 75 -0.29 -3.85 -6.63
N ARG A 76 -0.91 -4.18 -7.77
CA ARG A 76 -2.36 -4.32 -7.84
C ARG A 76 -2.76 -5.51 -6.96
N LYS A 77 -3.97 -5.49 -6.38
CA LYS A 77 -4.58 -6.72 -5.83
C LYS A 77 -4.53 -7.78 -6.94
N ASP A 78 -4.25 -9.03 -6.58
CA ASP A 78 -4.52 -10.20 -7.43
C ASP A 78 -6.04 -10.35 -7.61
N GLY A 79 -6.61 -9.42 -8.39
CA GLY A 79 -8.04 -9.18 -8.50
C GLY A 79 -8.31 -8.59 -9.87
N MET A 80 -8.50 -9.51 -10.82
CA MET A 80 -8.99 -9.33 -12.18
C MET A 80 -8.07 -8.55 -13.12
N ALA A 81 -7.35 -9.31 -13.96
CA ALA A 81 -6.89 -8.78 -15.23
C ALA A 81 -8.10 -8.22 -15.98
N LYS A 82 -8.23 -6.89 -16.05
CA LYS A 82 -8.95 -6.30 -17.17
C LYS A 82 -8.15 -6.69 -18.40
N VAL A 83 -8.61 -7.73 -19.11
CA VAL A 83 -8.23 -7.98 -20.48
C VAL A 83 -8.52 -6.67 -21.21
N LEU A 84 -7.46 -5.92 -21.53
CA LEU A 84 -7.56 -4.84 -22.49
C LEU A 84 -8.00 -5.53 -23.79
N LYS A 85 -9.28 -5.43 -24.14
CA LYS A 85 -9.72 -5.72 -25.49
C LYS A 85 -9.00 -4.71 -26.38
N ALA A 86 -7.93 -5.16 -27.01
CA ALA A 86 -7.48 -4.61 -28.26
C ALA A 86 -8.28 -5.35 -29.33
N GLU A 87 -9.35 -4.73 -29.82
CA GLU A 87 -9.83 -4.89 -31.19
C GLU A 87 -10.73 -3.71 -31.55
#